data_AF-A0A381VPB5-F1
#
_entry.id   AF-A0A381VPB5-F1
#
_cell.length_a   1.000
_cell.length_b   1.000
_cell.length_c   1.000
_cell.angle_alpha   90.00
_cell.angle_beta   90.00
_cell.angle_gamma   90.00
#
_symmetry.space_group_name_H-M   'P 1'
#
loop_
_entity.id
_entity.type
_entity.pdbx_description
1 polymer ?
#
loop_
_entity_poly.entity_id
_entity_poly.type
_entity_poly.pdbx_seq_one_letter_code
_entity_poly.pdbx_strand_id
1 'polypeptide(L)' 'MTVRLYAMTCGWLTMPMEMFLDGEEGEIRLPVPCYLIDHPKGQALFDSGLHADLQDPADRRAQIITKHFKPEFRAG' A
#
# COMPACT_ATOMS: atom_id res chain seq x y z
N MET A 1 -4.33 -28.70 12.69
CA MET A 1 -4.11 -27.27 12.96
C MET A 1 -4.33 -26.51 11.66
N THR A 2 -4.98 -25.34 11.70
CA THR A 2 -5.34 -24.55 10.51
C THR A 2 -4.47 -23.30 10.38
N VAL A 3 -4.30 -22.82 9.16
CA VAL A 3 -3.66 -21.53 8.86
C VAL A 3 -4.77 -20.50 8.70
N ARG A 4 -4.61 -19.33 9.32
CA ARG A 4 -5.53 -18.18 9.14
C ARG A 4 -4.84 -17.12 8.30
N LEU A 5 -5.58 -16.55 7.36
CA LEU A 5 -5.14 -15.43 6.53
C LEU A 5 -6.00 -14.21 6.84
N TYR A 6 -5.38 -13.11 7.23
CA TYR A 6 -6.04 -11.83 7.44
C TYR A 6 -5.61 -10.88 6.33
N ALA A 7 -6.56 -10.45 5.49
CA ALA A 7 -6.33 -9.44 4.48
C ALA A 7 -6.69 -8.06 5.06
N MET A 8 -5.74 -7.12 5.02
CA MET A 8 -5.88 -5.78 5.57
C MET A 8 -5.74 -4.76 4.45
N THR A 9 -6.68 -3.82 4.37
CA THR A 9 -6.55 -2.64 3.53
C THR A 9 -5.81 -1.57 4.32
N CYS A 10 -4.53 -1.37 4.01
CA CYS A 10 -3.62 -0.46 4.71
C CYS A 10 -3.57 0.96 4.10
N GLY A 11 -4.64 1.34 3.39
CA GLY A 11 -4.74 2.62 2.70
C GLY A 11 -5.16 2.47 1.25
N TRP A 12 -5.17 3.60 0.56
CA TRP A 12 -5.46 3.73 -0.86
C TRP A 12 -4.40 4.58 -1.54
N LEU A 13 -4.16 4.31 -2.81
CA LEU A 13 -3.24 5.08 -3.65
C LEU A 13 -3.96 5.47 -4.94
N THR A 14 -4.03 6.77 -5.23
CA THR A 14 -4.46 7.25 -6.54
C THR A 14 -3.23 7.59 -7.39
N MET A 15 -3.21 7.15 -8.64
CA MET A 15 -2.09 7.31 -9.57
C MET A 15 -2.56 7.42 -11.03
N PRO A 16 -1.72 7.90 -11.96
CA PRO A 16 -2.01 7.79 -13.40
C PRO A 16 -2.26 6.34 -13.82
N MET A 17 -3.31 6.09 -14.58
CA MET A 17 -3.71 4.72 -14.96
C MET A 17 -2.64 4.02 -15.79
N GLU A 18 -1.94 4.75 -16.67
CA GLU A 18 -0.81 4.25 -17.48
C GLU A 18 0.30 3.58 -16.66
N MET A 19 0.47 3.96 -15.38
CA MET A 19 1.46 3.36 -14.48
C MET A 19 1.04 1.97 -13.98
N PHE A 20 -0.23 1.61 -14.17
CA PHE A 20 -0.83 0.36 -13.72
C PHE A 20 -1.33 -0.51 -14.88
N LEU A 21 -1.88 0.11 -15.93
CA LEU A 21 -2.46 -0.55 -17.09
C LEU A 21 -1.96 0.14 -18.37
N ASP A 22 -1.19 -0.60 -19.16
CA ASP A 22 -0.55 -0.11 -20.38
C ASP A 22 -1.59 0.36 -21.41
N GLY A 23 -1.32 1.50 -22.06
CA GLY A 23 -2.19 2.09 -23.08
C GLY A 23 -3.43 2.83 -22.56
N GLU A 24 -3.62 2.92 -21.24
CA GLU A 24 -4.77 3.62 -20.65
C GLU A 24 -4.45 5.02 -20.16
N GLU A 25 -5.43 5.90 -20.21
CA GLU A 25 -5.33 7.28 -19.74
C GLU A 25 -6.20 7.53 -18.49
N GLY A 26 -5.92 8.62 -17.77
CA GLY A 26 -6.69 9.03 -16.60
C GLY A 26 -6.06 8.61 -15.26
N GLU A 27 -6.87 8.54 -14.20
CA GLU A 27 -6.43 8.17 -12.86
C GLU A 27 -7.13 6.89 -12.38
N ILE A 28 -6.41 6.07 -11.62
CA ILE A 28 -6.94 4.90 -10.92
C ILE A 28 -6.69 5.01 -9.42
N ARG A 29 -7.67 4.57 -8.62
CA ARG A 29 -7.55 4.46 -7.16
C ARG A 29 -7.58 3.00 -6.73
N LEU A 30 -6.51 2.53 -6.10
CA LEU A 30 -6.32 1.13 -5.71
C LEU A 30 -6.09 0.97 -4.21
N PRO A 31 -6.58 -0.10 -3.57
CA PRO A 31 -6.26 -0.40 -2.17
C PRO A 31 -4.80 -0.89 -2.05
N VAL A 32 -4.13 -0.57 -0.95
CA VAL A 32 -2.81 -1.10 -0.59
C VAL A 32 -2.99 -2.28 0.38
N PRO A 33 -2.80 -3.53 -0.06
CA PRO A 33 -3.07 -4.69 0.78
C PRO A 33 -1.86 -5.11 1.63
N CYS A 34 -2.11 -5.63 2.83
CA CYS A 34 -1.16 -6.43 3.59
C CYS A 34 -1.83 -7.71 4.07
N TYR A 35 -1.06 -8.78 4.23
CA TYR A 35 -1.59 -10.07 4.66
C TYR A 35 -0.84 -10.62 5.86
N LEU A 36 -1.55 -10.83 6.97
CA LEU A 36 -1.02 -11.59 8.10
C LEU A 36 -1.38 -13.05 7.93
N ILE A 37 -0.36 -13.89 7.84
CA ILE A 37 -0.46 -15.34 7.83
C ILE A 37 -0.18 -15.82 9.25
N ASP A 38 -1.22 -16.25 9.94
CA ASP A 38 -1.15 -16.75 11.30
C ASP A 38 -1.11 -18.29 11.24
N HIS A 39 0.13 -18.81 11.24
CA HIS A 39 0.44 -20.22 11.14
C HIS A 39 0.80 -20.80 12.53
N PRO A 40 0.47 -22.07 12.84
CA PRO A 40 0.87 -22.69 14.10
C PRO A 40 2.38 -22.75 14.41
N LYS A 41 3.23 -22.36 13.47
CA LYS A 41 4.69 -22.31 13.60
C LYS A 41 5.22 -20.88 13.84
N GLY A 42 4.33 -19.90 13.82
CA GLY A 42 4.66 -18.48 13.87
C GLY A 42 3.85 -17.66 12.88
N GLN A 43 3.96 -16.34 13.03
CA GLN A 43 3.31 -15.38 12.15
C GLN A 43 4.24 -14.96 11.02
N ALA A 44 3.69 -14.81 9.83
CA ALA A 44 4.37 -14.18 8.70
C ALA A 44 3.53 -13.01 8.20
N LEU A 45 4.18 -11.89 7.94
CA LEU A 45 3.56 -10.71 7.35
C LEU A 45 4.03 -10.57 5.90
N PHE A 46 3.08 -10.55 4.97
CA PHE A 46 3.34 -10.22 3.57
C PHE A 46 2.97 -8.76 3.34
N ASP A 47 4.00 -7.96 3.00
CA ASP A 47 3.97 -6.50 2.86
C ASP A 47 3.58 -5.75 4.15
N SER A 48 3.87 -4.44 4.21
CA SER A 48 3.65 -3.62 5.43
C SER A 48 2.93 -2.29 5.20
N GLY A 49 2.41 -2.06 4.00
CA GLY A 49 1.55 -0.93 3.70
C GLY A 49 2.32 0.34 3.41
N LEU A 50 1.68 1.50 3.67
CA LEU A 50 2.25 2.81 3.37
C LEU A 50 3.04 3.37 4.56
N HIS A 51 4.21 3.93 4.29
CA HIS A 51 5.04 4.57 5.31
C HIS A 51 4.44 5.91 5.76
N ALA A 52 4.44 6.22 7.06
CA ALA A 52 3.83 7.42 7.61
C ALA A 52 4.40 8.74 7.04
N ASP A 53 5.69 8.75 6.67
CA ASP A 53 6.35 9.90 6.01
C ASP A 53 5.67 10.32 4.69
N LEU A 54 4.83 9.47 4.09
CA LEU A 54 4.04 9.86 2.91
C LEU A 54 2.95 10.90 3.21
N GLN A 55 2.58 11.13 4.49
CA GLN A 55 1.63 12.19 4.87
C GLN A 55 2.29 13.57 5.01
N ASP A 56 3.58 13.61 5.40
CA ASP A 56 4.40 14.83 5.49
C ASP A 56 5.86 14.53 5.06
N PRO A 57 6.14 14.48 3.74
CA PRO A 57 7.39 13.91 3.21
C PRO A 57 8.67 14.66 3.59
N ALA A 58 9.42 14.12 4.54
CA ALA A 58 10.76 14.60 4.87
C ALA A 58 11.86 13.92 4.04
N ASP A 59 11.73 12.62 3.76
CA ASP A 59 12.70 11.88 2.95
C ASP A 59 12.51 12.13 1.44
N ARG A 60 13.63 12.09 0.70
CA ARG A 60 13.63 12.27 -0.75
C ARG A 60 12.77 11.24 -1.48
N ARG A 61 12.76 9.99 -1.03
CA ARG A 61 11.94 8.94 -1.66
C ARG A 61 10.45 9.22 -1.43
N ALA A 62 10.03 9.59 -0.23
CA ALA A 62 8.66 9.98 0.06
C ALA A 62 8.23 11.19 -0.79
N GLN A 63 9.09 12.21 -0.95
CA GLN A 63 8.82 13.36 -1.82
C GLN A 63 8.63 12.99 -3.30
N ILE A 64 9.41 12.02 -3.80
CA ILE A 64 9.27 11.53 -5.18
C ILE A 64 7.95 10.77 -5.33
N ILE A 65 7.60 9.93 -4.36
CA ILE A 65 6.35 9.17 -4.39
C ILE A 65 5.15 10.12 -4.37
N THR A 66 5.09 11.05 -3.43
CA THR A 66 3.93 11.95 -3.28
C THR A 66 3.76 12.95 -4.42
N LYS A 67 4.78 13.14 -5.27
CA LYS A 67 4.67 13.93 -6.50
C LYS A 67 3.77 13.26 -7.55
N HIS A 68 3.78 11.93 -7.62
CA HIS A 68 3.09 11.16 -8.67
C HIS A 68 1.91 10.34 -8.14
N PHE A 69 1.91 10.05 -6.85
CA PHE A 69 0.93 9.22 -6.19
C PHE A 69 0.26 10.00 -5.07
N LYS A 70 -1.06 9.84 -4.90
CA LYS A 70 -1.85 10.47 -3.84
C LYS A 70 -2.23 9.40 -2.80
N PRO A 71 -1.47 9.25 -1.70
CA PRO A 71 -1.76 8.26 -0.67
C PRO A 71 -2.88 8.74 0.26
N GLU A 72 -3.76 7.82 0.66
CA GLU A 72 -4.82 8.04 1.64
C GLU A 72 -4.84 6.90 2.64
N PHE A 73 -4.39 7.16 3.87
CA PHE A 73 -4.34 6.16 4.93
C PHE A 73 -4.34 6.85 6.30
N ARG A 74 -4.61 6.05 7.34
CA ARG A 74 -4.44 6.45 8.73
C ARG A 74 -3.16 5.80 9.25
N ALA A 75 -2.22 6.61 9.72
CA ALA A 75 -1.04 6.09 10.41
C ALA A 75 -1.46 5.29 11.66
N GLY A 76 -0.76 4.17 11.89
CA GLY A 76 -0.96 3.29 13.04
C GLY A 76 -0.50 3.89 14.36
#